data_AF-A0A1U7JDZ3-F1
#
_entry.id   AF-A0A1U7JDZ3-F1
#
_cell.length_a   1.000
_cell.length_b   1.000
_cell.length_c   1.000
_cell.angle_alpha   90.00
_cell.angle_beta   90.00
_cell.angle_gamma   90.00
#
_symmetry.space_group_name_H-M   'P 1'
#
loop_
_entity.id
_entity.type
_entity.pdbx_description
1 polymer ?
#
loop_
_entity_poly.entity_id
_entity_poly.type
_entity_poly.pdbx_seq_one_letter_code
_entity_poly.pdbx_strand_id
1 'polypeptide(L)'
;MTDQHKAFGKQLADLDIAVVEDSRSTQTILRSLLAFIKIKKHRIYDSPREAVPELFADPPDVILSDWYMKPVSGYQMLCLLRQPRMAPLTHVPFIFLTAHSTRSLVSKAMRAGAHHVLVKPLSANVLESTLDWVTRDERKMIPGRDGSFHVEGVPELLDRNEEKYAALSRAEEMHLQSDQDVKDRNLRQKAHDFASLLLHPDMATEEDEPKDARSKPATQQERSSKAFGQRRSVHDT
;
A
#
# COMPACT_ATOMS: atom_id res chain seq x y z
N MET A 1 22.51 -28.25 5.90
CA MET A 1 22.27 -27.16 4.94
C MET A 1 21.34 -26.19 5.65
N THR A 2 21.69 -24.91 5.71
CA THR A 2 20.85 -23.89 6.37
C THR A 2 19.59 -23.65 5.53
N ASP A 3 18.40 -23.71 6.13
CA ASP A 3 17.11 -23.41 5.47
C ASP A 3 16.96 -21.93 5.05
N GLN A 4 17.98 -21.12 5.32
CA GLN A 4 17.99 -19.70 5.04
C GLN A 4 18.25 -19.42 3.57
N HIS A 5 17.71 -18.30 3.09
CA HIS A 5 17.87 -17.87 1.71
C HIS A 5 19.34 -17.50 1.41
N LYS A 6 19.72 -17.50 0.12
CA LYS A 6 21.13 -17.42 -0.29
C LYS A 6 21.88 -16.14 0.12
N ALA A 7 21.18 -15.02 0.29
CA ALA A 7 21.76 -13.74 0.71
C ALA A 7 22.00 -13.61 2.23
N PHE A 8 21.49 -14.51 3.07
CA PHE A 8 21.50 -14.31 4.52
C PHE A 8 22.92 -14.29 5.07
N GLY A 9 23.21 -13.32 5.94
CA GLY A 9 24.51 -13.14 6.59
C GLY A 9 25.63 -12.64 5.68
N LYS A 10 25.35 -12.39 4.39
CA LYS A 10 26.35 -11.83 3.46
C LYS A 10 26.52 -10.33 3.67
N GLN A 11 27.74 -9.84 3.44
CA GLN A 11 27.97 -8.41 3.31
C GLN A 11 27.44 -7.91 1.96
N LEU A 12 26.93 -6.69 1.94
CA LEU A 12 26.37 -6.09 0.73
C LEU A 12 27.36 -6.14 -0.45
N ALA A 13 28.62 -5.76 -0.22
CA ALA A 13 29.66 -5.70 -1.25
C ALA A 13 30.02 -7.07 -1.89
N ASP A 14 29.64 -8.17 -1.24
CA ASP A 14 29.92 -9.54 -1.67
C ASP A 14 28.72 -10.22 -2.36
N LEU A 15 27.58 -9.52 -2.46
CA LEU A 15 26.40 -10.04 -3.15
C LEU A 15 26.63 -10.16 -4.66
N ASP A 16 26.22 -11.29 -5.21
CA ASP A 16 25.93 -11.45 -6.64
C ASP A 16 24.46 -11.10 -6.91
N ILE A 17 24.21 -10.04 -7.66
CA ILE A 17 22.86 -9.58 -7.98
C ILE A 17 22.55 -9.81 -9.46
N ALA A 18 21.49 -10.58 -9.73
CA ALA A 18 20.93 -10.66 -11.07
C ALA A 18 19.79 -9.64 -11.22
N VAL A 19 19.80 -8.89 -12.31
CA VAL A 19 18.73 -7.95 -12.69
C VAL A 19 18.08 -8.45 -13.98
N VAL A 20 16.76 -8.55 -14.01
CA VAL A 20 15.99 -8.90 -15.22
C VAL A 20 15.05 -7.75 -15.55
N GLU A 21 15.35 -7.02 -16.62
CA GLU A 21 14.71 -5.76 -16.99
C GLU A 21 14.82 -5.57 -18.51
N ASP A 22 13.71 -5.35 -19.22
CA ASP A 22 13.71 -5.21 -20.69
C ASP A 22 14.03 -3.78 -21.18
N SER A 23 13.89 -2.77 -20.32
CA SER A 23 14.21 -1.39 -20.64
C SER A 23 15.69 -1.07 -20.46
N ARG A 24 16.41 -0.80 -21.56
CA ARG A 24 17.83 -0.41 -21.54
C ARG A 24 18.11 0.86 -20.71
N SER A 25 17.19 1.82 -20.70
CA SER A 25 17.33 3.03 -19.89
C SER A 25 17.25 2.69 -18.40
N THR A 26 16.29 1.86 -17.99
CA THR A 26 16.17 1.38 -16.62
C THR A 26 17.39 0.57 -16.21
N GLN A 27 17.88 -0.31 -17.07
CA GLN A 27 19.11 -1.07 -16.79
C GLN A 27 20.31 -0.15 -16.54
N THR A 28 20.45 0.93 -17.31
CA THR A 28 21.55 1.90 -17.15
C THR A 28 21.47 2.59 -15.78
N ILE A 29 20.27 2.97 -15.36
CA ILE A 29 20.02 3.52 -14.02
C ILE A 29 20.38 2.48 -12.96
N LEU A 30 19.92 1.23 -13.09
CA LEU A 30 20.19 0.17 -12.12
C LEU A 30 21.68 -0.16 -12.01
N ARG A 31 22.43 -0.21 -13.11
CA ARG A 31 23.91 -0.33 -13.09
C ARG A 31 24.54 0.78 -12.25
N SER A 32 24.09 2.02 -12.46
CA SER A 32 24.62 3.19 -11.78
C SER A 32 24.32 3.16 -10.28
N LEU A 33 23.10 2.76 -9.90
CA LEU A 33 22.71 2.60 -8.51
C LEU A 33 23.50 1.48 -7.82
N LEU A 34 23.59 0.30 -8.43
CA LEU A 34 24.35 -0.84 -7.90
C LEU A 34 25.84 -0.53 -7.74
N ALA A 35 26.43 0.19 -8.70
CA ALA A 35 27.81 0.66 -8.61
C ALA A 35 27.99 1.68 -7.47
N PHE A 36 27.05 2.62 -7.31
CA PHE A 36 27.09 3.63 -6.24
C PHE A 36 27.10 2.99 -4.85
N ILE A 37 26.30 1.92 -4.64
CA ILE A 37 26.25 1.16 -3.38
C ILE A 37 27.34 0.06 -3.29
N LYS A 38 28.33 0.09 -4.19
CA LYS A 38 29.52 -0.78 -4.20
C LYS A 38 29.25 -2.28 -4.38
N ILE A 39 28.16 -2.65 -5.07
CA ILE A 39 27.93 -4.03 -5.51
C ILE A 39 28.90 -4.37 -6.64
N LYS A 40 29.82 -5.29 -6.37
CA LYS A 40 30.87 -5.67 -7.33
C LYS A 40 30.38 -6.61 -8.43
N LYS A 41 29.55 -7.59 -8.08
CA LYS A 41 29.04 -8.60 -9.02
C LYS A 41 27.57 -8.34 -9.29
N HIS A 42 27.27 -7.79 -10.47
CA HIS A 42 25.89 -7.67 -10.94
C HIS A 42 25.77 -8.09 -12.41
N ARG A 43 24.80 -8.95 -12.69
CA ARG A 43 24.49 -9.48 -14.02
C ARG A 43 23.14 -8.93 -14.46
N ILE A 44 23.02 -8.49 -15.71
CA ILE A 44 21.79 -7.86 -16.21
C ILE A 44 21.34 -8.58 -17.46
N TYR A 45 20.05 -8.89 -17.49
CA TYR A 45 19.39 -9.67 -18.52
C TYR A 45 18.20 -8.88 -19.09
N ASP A 46 18.02 -8.96 -20.41
CA ASP A 46 16.92 -8.27 -21.10
C ASP A 46 15.58 -9.03 -20.93
N SER A 47 15.62 -10.32 -20.59
CA SER A 47 14.42 -11.14 -20.44
C SER A 47 14.59 -12.36 -19.54
N PRO A 48 13.49 -12.92 -18.99
CA PRO A 48 13.52 -14.20 -18.29
C PRO A 48 14.02 -15.36 -19.14
N ARG A 49 13.82 -15.32 -20.46
CA ARG A 49 14.23 -16.39 -21.38
C ARG A 49 15.74 -16.56 -21.41
N GLU A 50 16.47 -15.46 -21.31
CA GLU A 50 17.94 -15.43 -21.27
C GLU A 50 18.44 -15.65 -19.85
N ALA A 51 17.80 -15.02 -18.85
CA ALA A 51 18.22 -15.11 -17.47
C ALA A 51 18.14 -16.53 -16.90
N VAL A 52 16.97 -17.18 -16.99
CA VAL A 52 16.68 -18.40 -16.23
C VAL A 52 17.71 -19.52 -16.42
N PRO A 53 18.16 -19.87 -17.65
CA PRO A 53 19.21 -20.88 -17.84
C PRO A 53 20.53 -20.53 -17.13
N GLU A 54 20.96 -19.27 -17.22
CA GLU A 54 22.19 -18.81 -16.56
C GLU A 54 22.07 -18.75 -15.04
N LEU A 55 20.92 -18.30 -14.53
CA LEU A 55 20.66 -18.29 -13.09
C LEU A 55 20.59 -19.72 -12.54
N PHE A 56 20.09 -20.67 -13.32
CA PHE A 56 20.04 -22.07 -12.88
C PHE A 56 21.44 -22.68 -12.80
N ALA A 57 22.32 -22.35 -13.76
CA ALA A 57 23.70 -22.82 -13.78
C ALA A 57 24.57 -22.15 -12.70
N ASP A 58 24.46 -20.83 -12.53
CA ASP A 58 25.16 -20.06 -11.49
C ASP A 58 24.15 -19.17 -10.72
N PRO A 59 23.53 -19.68 -9.65
CA PRO A 59 22.51 -18.97 -8.90
C PRO A 59 23.05 -17.69 -8.24
N PRO A 60 22.41 -16.52 -8.42
CA PRO A 60 22.81 -15.29 -7.75
C PRO A 60 22.37 -15.31 -6.28
N ASP A 61 22.83 -14.32 -5.50
CA ASP A 61 22.40 -14.13 -4.11
C ASP A 61 21.07 -13.40 -4.02
N VAL A 62 20.76 -12.51 -4.97
CA VAL A 62 19.48 -11.80 -5.06
C VAL A 62 19.09 -11.65 -6.53
N ILE A 63 17.78 -11.76 -6.81
CA ILE A 63 17.19 -11.43 -8.10
C ILE A 63 16.35 -10.16 -7.95
N LEU A 64 16.66 -9.16 -8.76
CA LEU A 64 15.82 -7.98 -9.00
C LEU A 64 15.14 -8.16 -10.35
N SER A 65 13.82 -8.01 -10.43
CA SER A 65 13.10 -8.20 -11.70
C SER A 65 12.05 -7.14 -11.90
N ASP A 66 11.90 -6.64 -13.13
CA ASP A 66 10.64 -5.98 -13.49
C ASP A 66 9.48 -6.98 -13.36
N TRP A 67 8.31 -6.48 -13.00
CA TRP A 67 7.07 -7.23 -13.08
C TRP A 67 6.65 -7.44 -14.54
N TYR A 68 6.63 -6.36 -15.33
CA TYR A 68 6.04 -6.36 -16.67
C TYR A 68 7.14 -6.49 -17.72
N MET A 69 7.23 -7.68 -18.31
CA MET A 69 8.12 -7.96 -19.44
C MET A 69 7.36 -8.86 -20.42
N LYS A 70 7.74 -8.79 -21.70
CA LYS A 70 7.20 -9.67 -22.75
C LYS A 70 8.32 -10.48 -23.40
N PRO A 71 8.04 -11.71 -23.86
CA PRO A 71 6.76 -12.42 -23.77
C PRO A 71 6.50 -13.06 -22.39
N VAL A 72 7.53 -13.18 -21.56
CA VAL A 72 7.44 -13.75 -20.20
C VAL A 72 7.58 -12.63 -19.18
N SER A 73 6.59 -12.49 -18.30
CA SER A 73 6.61 -11.52 -17.20
C SER A 73 7.54 -11.97 -16.07
N GLY A 74 8.01 -11.01 -15.26
CA GLY A 74 8.77 -11.34 -14.05
C GLY A 74 7.94 -12.14 -13.03
N TYR A 75 6.62 -11.94 -13.01
CA TYR A 75 5.70 -12.76 -12.21
C TYR A 75 5.72 -14.24 -12.64
N GLN A 76 5.64 -14.51 -13.95
CA GLN A 76 5.74 -15.88 -14.46
C GLN A 76 7.12 -16.48 -14.18
N MET A 77 8.18 -15.67 -14.28
CA MET A 77 9.53 -16.09 -13.89
C MET A 77 9.58 -16.49 -12.41
N LEU A 78 9.09 -15.65 -11.49
CA LEU A 78 9.03 -15.99 -10.07
C LEU A 78 8.30 -17.31 -9.82
N CYS A 79 7.11 -17.48 -10.38
CA CYS A 79 6.35 -18.72 -10.23
C CYS A 79 7.13 -19.96 -10.71
N LEU A 80 7.87 -19.83 -11.82
CA LEU A 80 8.76 -20.89 -12.30
C LEU A 80 9.87 -21.17 -11.28
N LEU A 81 10.59 -20.13 -10.82
CA LEU A 81 11.72 -20.26 -9.89
C LEU A 81 11.35 -20.83 -8.52
N ARG A 82 10.07 -20.78 -8.13
CA ARG A 82 9.57 -21.39 -6.89
C ARG A 82 9.15 -22.85 -7.02
N GLN A 83 9.23 -23.44 -8.21
CA GLN A 83 8.98 -24.88 -8.37
C GLN A 83 10.13 -25.71 -7.78
N PRO A 84 9.87 -26.85 -7.10
CA PRO A 84 10.91 -27.68 -6.49
C PRO A 84 12.08 -28.04 -7.41
N ARG A 85 11.77 -28.31 -8.70
CA ARG A 85 12.77 -28.64 -9.72
C ARG A 85 13.77 -27.53 -10.04
N MET A 86 13.49 -26.29 -9.60
CA MET A 86 14.36 -25.14 -9.82
C MET A 86 15.38 -24.96 -8.68
N ALA A 87 15.45 -25.87 -7.71
CA ALA A 87 16.49 -25.81 -6.68
C ALA A 87 17.89 -25.72 -7.32
N PRO A 88 18.78 -24.83 -6.84
CA PRO A 88 18.65 -24.04 -5.60
C PRO A 88 17.97 -22.66 -5.76
N LEU A 89 17.48 -22.27 -6.95
CA LEU A 89 16.83 -20.96 -7.17
C LEU A 89 15.57 -20.74 -6.32
N THR A 90 14.96 -21.81 -5.85
CA THR A 90 13.84 -21.75 -4.90
C THR A 90 14.17 -20.97 -3.62
N HIS A 91 15.44 -20.90 -3.23
CA HIS A 91 15.93 -20.23 -2.02
C HIS A 91 16.58 -18.86 -2.30
N VAL A 92 16.54 -18.39 -3.56
CA VAL A 92 17.12 -17.08 -3.90
C VAL A 92 16.08 -15.98 -3.64
N PRO A 93 16.42 -14.95 -2.83
CA PRO A 93 15.64 -13.74 -2.66
C PRO A 93 15.23 -13.13 -3.98
N PHE A 94 13.96 -12.81 -4.09
CA PHE A 94 13.38 -12.23 -5.30
C PHE A 94 12.67 -10.94 -4.95
N ILE A 95 13.07 -9.85 -5.57
CA ILE A 95 12.55 -8.51 -5.33
C ILE A 95 12.01 -7.96 -6.64
N PHE A 96 10.75 -7.55 -6.65
CA PHE A 96 10.19 -6.86 -7.81
C PHE A 96 10.58 -5.40 -7.84
N LEU A 97 10.84 -4.87 -9.04
CA LEU A 97 10.97 -3.46 -9.34
C LEU A 97 9.82 -3.07 -10.28
N THR A 98 8.79 -2.39 -9.80
CA THR A 98 7.56 -2.11 -10.58
C THR A 98 7.27 -0.63 -10.71
N ALA A 99 6.66 -0.19 -11.82
CA ALA A 99 6.15 1.18 -11.96
C ALA A 99 4.92 1.46 -11.07
N HIS A 100 4.17 0.41 -10.69
CA HIS A 100 2.95 0.53 -9.89
C HIS A 100 2.88 -0.56 -8.83
N SER A 101 2.64 -0.17 -7.58
CA SER A 101 2.36 -1.07 -6.46
C SER A 101 0.93 -0.88 -5.95
N THR A 102 -0.02 -1.55 -6.58
CA THR A 102 -1.33 -1.73 -5.93
C THR A 102 -1.19 -2.76 -4.81
N ARG A 103 -2.03 -2.66 -3.79
CA ARG A 103 -2.06 -3.66 -2.71
C ARG A 103 -2.28 -5.08 -3.24
N SER A 104 -3.13 -5.23 -4.26
CA SER A 104 -3.36 -6.52 -4.92
C SER A 104 -2.11 -7.07 -5.60
N LEU A 105 -1.32 -6.22 -6.26
CA LEU A 105 -0.07 -6.61 -6.90
C LEU A 105 0.98 -7.03 -5.86
N VAL A 106 1.12 -6.26 -4.76
CA VAL A 106 2.03 -6.61 -3.66
C VAL A 106 1.61 -7.93 -3.02
N SER A 107 0.32 -8.12 -2.68
CA SER A 107 -0.18 -9.39 -2.12
C SER A 107 0.13 -10.55 -3.06
N LYS A 108 -0.15 -10.39 -4.36
CA LYS A 108 0.14 -11.39 -5.38
C LYS A 108 1.63 -11.73 -5.49
N ALA A 109 2.51 -10.74 -5.44
CA ALA A 109 3.96 -10.91 -5.44
C ALA A 109 4.44 -11.74 -4.24
N MET A 110 4.01 -11.33 -3.05
CA MET A 110 4.43 -11.88 -1.78
C MET A 110 3.90 -13.31 -1.60
N ARG A 111 2.65 -13.58 -1.98
CA ARG A 111 2.08 -14.95 -2.03
C ARG A 111 2.87 -15.88 -2.96
N ALA A 112 3.35 -15.37 -4.09
CA ALA A 112 4.18 -16.15 -5.03
C ALA A 112 5.63 -16.33 -4.55
N GLY A 113 5.99 -15.91 -3.33
CA GLY A 113 7.32 -16.12 -2.75
C GLY A 113 8.35 -15.03 -3.07
N ALA A 114 7.90 -13.83 -3.46
CA ALA A 114 8.76 -12.65 -3.46
C ALA A 114 9.13 -12.25 -2.02
N HIS A 115 10.34 -11.74 -1.83
CA HIS A 115 10.80 -11.23 -0.54
C HIS A 115 10.38 -9.78 -0.33
N HIS A 116 10.37 -9.00 -1.42
CA HIS A 116 9.95 -7.61 -1.38
C HIS A 116 9.51 -7.10 -2.78
N VAL A 117 8.99 -5.87 -2.80
CA VAL A 117 8.52 -5.15 -3.99
C VAL A 117 8.92 -3.69 -3.79
N LEU A 118 9.64 -3.13 -4.75
CA LEU A 118 10.06 -1.74 -4.80
C LEU A 118 9.40 -1.02 -5.97
N VAL A 119 9.03 0.23 -5.74
CA VAL A 119 8.36 1.07 -6.74
C VAL A 119 9.39 1.95 -7.43
N LYS A 120 9.38 1.96 -8.76
CA LYS A 120 10.17 2.88 -9.59
C LYS A 120 9.53 4.28 -9.55
N PRO A 121 10.30 5.38 -9.52
CA PRO A 121 11.77 5.44 -9.57
C PRO A 121 12.45 5.08 -8.23
N LEU A 122 13.61 4.45 -8.31
CA LEU A 122 14.39 3.98 -7.16
C LEU A 122 15.54 4.96 -6.85
N SER A 123 15.80 5.21 -5.57
CA SER A 123 17.02 5.87 -5.11
C SER A 123 18.04 4.83 -4.64
N ALA A 124 19.32 5.23 -4.59
CA ALA A 124 20.38 4.37 -4.08
C ALA A 124 20.12 3.94 -2.63
N ASN A 125 19.69 4.88 -1.78
CA ASN A 125 19.42 4.60 -0.37
C ASN A 125 18.29 3.59 -0.17
N VAL A 126 17.23 3.65 -0.98
CA VAL A 126 16.12 2.70 -0.91
C VAL A 126 16.61 1.31 -1.33
N LEU A 127 17.33 1.21 -2.44
CA LEU A 127 17.89 -0.05 -2.91
C LEU A 127 18.88 -0.66 -1.90
N GLU A 128 19.78 0.15 -1.35
CA GLU A 128 20.76 -0.26 -0.33
C GLU A 128 20.07 -0.76 0.93
N SER A 129 19.12 0.02 1.47
CA SER A 129 18.40 -0.35 2.70
C SER A 129 17.60 -1.64 2.51
N THR A 130 17.02 -1.85 1.33
CA THR A 130 16.29 -3.08 1.02
C THR A 130 17.23 -4.28 0.91
N LEU A 131 18.37 -4.14 0.22
CA LEU A 131 19.34 -5.22 0.09
C LEU A 131 19.96 -5.57 1.44
N ASP A 132 20.30 -4.57 2.26
CA ASP A 132 20.81 -4.76 3.62
C ASP A 132 19.78 -5.38 4.56
N TRP A 133 18.49 -5.05 4.39
CA TRP A 133 17.44 -5.76 5.11
C TRP A 133 17.36 -7.23 4.67
N VAL A 134 17.45 -7.52 3.36
CA VAL A 134 17.44 -8.89 2.85
C VAL A 134 18.60 -9.71 3.40
N THR A 135 19.81 -9.17 3.54
CA THR A 135 20.93 -9.93 4.12
C THR A 135 20.72 -10.30 5.60
N ARG A 136 19.77 -9.64 6.27
CA ARG A 136 19.42 -9.86 7.69
C ARG A 136 18.04 -10.51 7.86
N ASP A 137 17.35 -10.85 6.77
CA ASP A 137 16.02 -11.46 6.82
C ASP A 137 16.11 -12.93 7.23
N GLU A 138 15.68 -13.23 8.45
CA GLU A 138 15.75 -14.58 9.01
C GLU A 138 14.65 -15.51 8.48
N ARG A 139 13.66 -14.99 7.75
CA ARG A 139 12.54 -15.78 7.24
C ARG A 139 13.04 -16.80 6.23
N LYS A 140 12.64 -18.06 6.45
CA LYS A 140 13.04 -19.17 5.59
C LYS A 140 12.21 -19.25 4.33
N MET A 141 12.75 -19.90 3.31
CA MET A 141 11.96 -20.35 2.16
C MET A 141 11.45 -21.75 2.45
N ILE A 142 10.14 -21.91 2.51
CA ILE A 142 9.48 -23.18 2.85
C ILE A 142 8.58 -23.65 1.71
N PRO A 143 8.43 -24.97 1.51
CA PRO A 143 7.48 -25.50 0.54
C PRO A 143 6.04 -25.30 1.05
N GLY A 144 5.19 -24.75 0.19
CA GLY A 144 3.75 -24.67 0.38
C GLY A 144 3.04 -26.00 0.08
N ARG A 145 1.72 -26.01 0.24
CA ARG A 145 0.88 -27.21 0.03
C ARG A 145 0.92 -27.73 -1.41
N ASP A 146 1.13 -26.84 -2.37
CA ASP A 146 1.26 -27.17 -3.81
C ASP A 146 2.71 -27.50 -4.21
N GLY A 147 3.62 -27.56 -3.23
CA GLY A 147 5.06 -27.78 -3.43
C GLY A 147 5.82 -26.52 -3.87
N SER A 148 5.16 -25.41 -4.18
CA SER A 148 5.84 -24.16 -4.52
C SER A 148 6.48 -23.52 -3.28
N PHE A 149 7.66 -22.95 -3.43
CA PHE A 149 8.37 -22.32 -2.31
C PHE A 149 7.89 -20.89 -2.08
N HIS A 150 7.63 -20.55 -0.81
CA HIS A 150 7.30 -19.19 -0.40
C HIS A 150 8.07 -18.80 0.87
N VAL A 151 8.04 -17.52 1.20
CA VAL A 151 8.64 -17.01 2.44
C VAL A 151 7.76 -17.43 3.62
N GLU A 152 8.37 -17.93 4.68
CA GLU A 152 7.70 -18.36 5.91
C GLU A 152 6.85 -17.24 6.53
N GLY A 153 5.62 -17.58 6.93
CA GLY A 153 4.67 -16.69 7.61
C GLY A 153 4.00 -15.64 6.72
N VAL A 154 4.43 -15.49 5.45
CA VAL A 154 3.89 -14.48 4.54
C VAL A 154 2.47 -14.82 4.07
N PRO A 155 2.15 -16.05 3.60
CA PRO A 155 0.78 -16.38 3.22
C PRO A 155 -0.24 -16.14 4.35
N GLU A 156 0.07 -16.58 5.56
CA GLU A 156 -0.81 -16.46 6.73
C GLU A 156 -1.02 -14.98 7.12
N LEU A 157 0.03 -14.16 7.00
CA LEU A 157 -0.08 -12.72 7.24
C LEU A 157 -1.00 -12.05 6.21
N LEU A 158 -0.93 -12.46 4.94
CA LEU A 158 -1.77 -11.90 3.88
C LEU A 158 -3.23 -12.33 4.02
N ASP A 159 -3.50 -13.58 4.39
CA ASP A 159 -4.84 -14.08 4.68
C ASP A 159 -5.50 -13.27 5.81
N ARG A 160 -4.78 -13.11 6.94
CA ARG A 160 -5.25 -12.29 8.07
C ARG A 160 -5.50 -10.83 7.70
N ASN A 161 -4.63 -10.26 6.85
CA ASN A 161 -4.84 -8.90 6.36
C ASN A 161 -6.13 -8.83 5.54
N GLU A 162 -6.32 -9.71 4.57
CA GLU A 162 -7.51 -9.75 3.72
C GLU A 162 -8.81 -9.85 4.53
N GLU A 163 -8.85 -10.71 5.56
CA GLU A 163 -9.98 -10.79 6.50
C GLU A 163 -10.26 -9.47 7.22
N LYS A 164 -9.21 -8.83 7.76
CA LYS A 164 -9.33 -7.54 8.45
C LYS A 164 -9.90 -6.47 7.53
N TYR A 165 -9.42 -6.38 6.30
CA TYR A 165 -9.91 -5.38 5.36
C TYR A 165 -11.32 -5.69 4.86
N ALA A 166 -11.68 -6.96 4.68
CA ALA A 166 -13.06 -7.34 4.36
C ALA A 166 -14.03 -6.96 5.48
N ALA A 167 -13.64 -7.14 6.74
CA ALA A 167 -14.44 -6.72 7.89
C ALA A 167 -14.61 -5.19 7.95
N LEU A 168 -13.52 -4.43 7.70
CA LEU A 168 -13.57 -2.96 7.65
C LEU A 168 -14.48 -2.47 6.52
N SER A 169 -14.35 -3.01 5.30
CA SER A 169 -15.22 -2.63 4.19
C SER A 169 -16.70 -2.91 4.45
N ARG A 170 -17.03 -4.07 5.04
CA ARG A 170 -18.42 -4.37 5.44
C ARG A 170 -18.93 -3.38 6.49
N ALA A 171 -18.08 -2.97 7.45
CA ALA A 171 -18.47 -1.99 8.46
C ALA A 171 -18.75 -0.61 7.85
N GLU A 172 -17.92 -0.17 6.90
CA GLU A 172 -18.13 1.07 6.15
C GLU A 172 -19.44 1.05 5.35
N GLU A 173 -19.74 -0.07 4.67
CA GLU A 173 -20.99 -0.26 3.92
C GLU A 173 -22.23 -0.22 4.83
N MET A 174 -22.17 -0.89 5.99
CA MET A 174 -23.27 -0.86 6.97
C MET A 174 -23.51 0.54 7.52
N HIS A 175 -22.45 1.32 7.79
CA HIS A 175 -22.59 2.71 8.23
C HIS A 175 -23.23 3.59 7.16
N LEU A 176 -22.79 3.48 5.92
CA LEU A 176 -23.37 4.21 4.78
C LEU A 176 -24.85 3.88 4.56
N GLN A 177 -25.23 2.61 4.68
CA GLN A 177 -26.62 2.17 4.60
C GLN A 177 -27.45 2.75 5.75
N SER A 178 -26.93 2.70 6.98
CA SER A 178 -27.64 3.27 8.14
C SER A 178 -27.90 4.77 8.01
N ASP A 179 -26.94 5.54 7.45
CA ASP A 179 -27.10 6.98 7.21
C ASP A 179 -28.11 7.28 6.09
N GLN A 180 -28.19 6.42 5.06
CA GLN A 180 -29.21 6.52 4.01
C GLN A 180 -30.60 6.18 4.54
N ASP A 181 -30.72 5.10 5.30
CA ASP A 181 -31.99 4.67 5.90
C ASP A 181 -32.57 5.73 6.85
N VAL A 182 -31.72 6.40 7.64
CA VAL A 182 -32.13 7.52 8.51
C VAL A 182 -32.63 8.70 7.68
N LYS A 183 -31.96 9.06 6.58
CA LYS A 183 -32.39 10.14 5.69
C LYS A 183 -33.74 9.83 5.03
N ASP A 184 -33.92 8.61 4.55
CA ASP A 184 -35.16 8.16 3.92
C ASP A 184 -36.33 8.13 4.90
N ARG A 185 -36.08 7.67 6.13
CA ARG A 185 -37.08 7.68 7.21
C ARG A 185 -37.52 9.11 7.56
N ASN A 186 -36.58 10.03 7.67
CA ASN A 186 -36.86 11.45 7.93
C ASN A 186 -37.65 12.11 6.78
N LEU A 187 -37.35 11.75 5.53
CA LEU A 187 -38.07 12.28 4.36
C LEU A 187 -39.52 11.77 4.33
N ARG A 188 -39.74 10.48 4.62
CA ARG A 188 -41.09 9.90 4.74
C ARG A 188 -41.89 10.52 5.88
N GLN A 189 -41.26 10.75 7.03
CA GLN A 189 -41.92 11.42 8.15
C GLN A 189 -42.36 12.83 7.79
N LYS A 190 -41.47 13.63 7.16
CA LYS A 190 -41.83 14.98 6.67
C LYS A 190 -42.98 14.95 5.66
N ALA A 191 -42.99 13.98 4.74
CA ALA A 191 -44.07 13.81 3.78
C ALA A 191 -45.40 13.42 4.45
N HIS A 192 -45.35 12.55 5.46
CA HIS A 192 -46.50 12.19 6.28
C HIS A 192 -47.04 13.40 7.06
N ASP A 193 -46.18 14.12 7.78
CA ASP A 193 -46.57 15.32 8.56
C ASP A 193 -47.20 16.38 7.65
N PHE A 194 -46.65 16.58 6.45
CA PHE A 194 -47.20 17.48 5.44
C PHE A 194 -48.56 17.02 4.92
N ALA A 195 -48.73 15.72 4.65
CA ALA A 195 -50.01 15.15 4.21
C ALA A 195 -51.09 15.22 5.31
N SER A 196 -50.72 15.04 6.58
CA SER A 196 -51.64 15.22 7.72
C SER A 196 -52.14 16.66 7.84
N LEU A 197 -51.30 17.65 7.54
CA LEU A 197 -51.69 19.07 7.46
C LEU A 197 -52.74 19.34 6.35
N LEU A 198 -52.64 18.62 5.23
CA LEU A 198 -53.54 18.79 4.09
C LEU A 198 -54.90 18.10 4.27
N LEU A 199 -54.97 17.04 5.10
CA LEU A 199 -56.18 16.27 5.35
C LEU A 199 -57.05 16.83 6.50
N HIS A 200 -56.50 17.74 7.31
CA HIS A 200 -57.21 18.45 8.39
C HIS A 200 -56.99 19.96 8.29
N PRO A 201 -57.67 20.67 7.38
CA PRO A 201 -57.47 22.11 7.20
C PRO A 201 -58.02 23.00 8.35
N ASP A 202 -58.82 22.46 9.28
CA ASP A 202 -59.53 23.23 10.30
C ASP A 202 -59.14 22.89 11.75
N MET A 203 -57.84 22.95 12.07
CA MET A 203 -57.37 23.01 13.46
C MET A 203 -56.38 24.16 13.63
N ALA A 204 -56.90 25.38 13.46
CA ALA A 204 -56.31 26.59 14.04
C ALA A 204 -57.30 27.13 15.09
N THR A 205 -57.18 26.64 16.33
CA THR A 205 -57.67 27.26 17.57
C THR A 205 -56.72 26.76 18.67
N GLU A 206 -56.23 27.51 19.63
CA GLU A 206 -56.75 28.69 20.34
C GLU A 206 -55.55 29.40 21.02
N GLU A 207 -55.75 30.67 21.32
CA GLU A 207 -54.82 31.59 21.96
C GLU A 207 -54.45 31.14 23.38
N ASP A 208 -53.19 31.34 23.77
CA ASP A 208 -52.81 31.56 25.17
C ASP A 208 -51.94 32.82 25.21
N GLU A 209 -52.60 33.98 25.33
CA GLU A 209 -51.93 35.27 25.47
C GLU A 209 -51.25 35.40 26.86
N PRO A 210 -49.97 35.79 26.93
CA PRO A 210 -49.32 36.11 28.19
C PRO A 210 -49.74 37.51 28.71
N LYS A 211 -50.15 37.59 29.98
CA LYS A 211 -50.51 38.82 30.68
C LYS A 211 -49.36 39.83 30.73
N ASP A 212 -49.70 41.04 30.30
CA ASP A 212 -48.94 42.29 30.22
C ASP A 212 -48.18 42.69 31.51
N ALA A 213 -46.93 43.18 31.37
CA ALA A 213 -46.51 44.45 31.98
C ALA A 213 -45.06 44.85 31.61
N ARG A 214 -44.99 45.87 30.74
CA ARG A 214 -44.15 47.08 30.85
C ARG A 214 -42.66 47.04 30.46
N SER A 215 -42.42 47.90 29.47
CA SER A 215 -41.39 48.95 29.35
C SER A 215 -40.26 48.76 28.32
N LYS A 216 -40.36 49.63 27.30
CA LYS A 216 -39.51 49.90 26.12
C LYS A 216 -38.19 50.65 26.52
N PRO A 217 -37.44 51.28 25.58
CA PRO A 217 -36.63 50.75 24.46
C PRO A 217 -35.20 51.39 24.42
N ALA A 218 -34.28 50.91 23.56
CA ALA A 218 -33.12 51.71 23.05
C ALA A 218 -32.42 50.99 21.88
N THR A 219 -32.63 51.38 20.62
CA THR A 219 -31.82 52.29 19.77
C THR A 219 -30.57 51.69 19.10
N GLN A 220 -30.59 51.75 17.75
CA GLN A 220 -29.50 52.18 16.84
C GLN A 220 -28.18 51.39 16.82
N GLN A 221 -27.36 51.39 15.77
CA GLN A 221 -27.40 51.67 14.34
C GLN A 221 -25.96 51.32 13.88
N GLU A 222 -25.82 50.86 12.65
CA GLU A 222 -24.67 51.14 11.78
C GLU A 222 -23.22 50.69 12.11
N ARG A 223 -22.73 49.88 11.17
CA ARG A 223 -21.56 50.16 10.30
C ARG A 223 -20.16 50.32 10.93
N SER A 224 -19.36 49.32 10.57
CA SER A 224 -18.09 49.46 9.83
C SER A 224 -16.87 50.12 10.47
N SER A 225 -15.78 49.36 10.33
CA SER A 225 -14.45 49.78 9.86
C SER A 225 -13.35 50.05 10.92
N LYS A 226 -12.30 49.22 10.75
CA LYS A 226 -10.86 49.54 10.76
C LYS A 226 -10.35 50.43 11.90
N ALA A 227 -9.37 49.92 12.65
CA ALA A 227 -7.94 50.14 12.38
C ALA A 227 -7.08 49.76 13.59
N PHE A 228 -5.85 49.31 13.30
CA PHE A 228 -4.61 49.52 14.08
C PHE A 228 -4.56 48.94 15.51
N GLY A 229 -3.49 48.30 15.98
CA GLY A 229 -2.14 48.18 15.49
C GLY A 229 -1.27 47.48 16.55
N GLN A 230 -0.14 46.99 16.07
CA GLN A 230 1.10 46.57 16.74
C GLN A 230 1.29 46.87 18.25
N ARG A 231 1.86 45.88 18.97
CA ARG A 231 3.23 45.87 19.60
C ARG A 231 3.31 44.65 20.54
N ARG A 232 4.16 43.65 20.30
CA ARG A 232 5.57 43.47 20.75
C ARG A 232 5.82 43.63 22.26
N SER A 233 6.19 42.49 22.87
CA SER A 233 7.22 42.22 23.91
C SER A 233 7.14 43.00 25.24
N VAL A 234 7.35 42.41 26.44
CA VAL A 234 8.61 41.84 26.98
C VAL A 234 8.32 41.17 28.36
N HIS A 235 9.11 40.12 28.67
CA HIS A 235 9.54 39.49 29.96
C HIS A 235 8.59 39.19 31.12
N ASP A 236 8.71 37.95 31.62
CA ASP A 236 9.24 37.57 32.96
C ASP A 236 9.15 36.03 33.05
N THR A 237 10.08 35.21 33.59
CA THR A 237 11.39 35.32 34.25
C THR A 237 12.06 33.94 34.06
#